data_AF-A0A968US82-F1
#
_entry.id   AF-A0A968US82-F1
#
_cell.length_a   1.000
_cell.length_b   1.000
_cell.length_c   1.000
_cell.angle_alpha   90.00
_cell.angle_beta   90.00
_cell.angle_gamma   90.00
#
_symmetry.space_group_name_H-M   'P 1'
#
loop_
_entity.id
_entity.type
_entity.pdbx_description
1 polymer ?
#
loop_
_entity_poly.entity_id
_entity_poly.type
_entity_poly.pdbx_seq_one_letter_code
_entity_poly.pdbx_strand_id
1 'polypeptide(L)'
;MPLVNYLTAVFEVIWQNNIFHWMALILLCVAVWGEYTAVKKYQEYVKAKSRSTAEAIDYLNSKLESGTIGSIELRQWETPANTWTLLLDWFSEHLAGEIIAGGEAYKTQIKSGRFVLFQYPTILTRSAPRSQWRFVPSILISLGVLGTFYGIQTGLQNVSLGGLQDTKELLPSISTLLEGMKTAFSTSLMGLGSSSVFIMVLAWGRSRARGLPIQFFARQIRSNCQITNSGTTIFWC
;
A
#
# COMPACT_ATOMS: atom_id res chain seq x y z
N MET A 1 -10.10 -10.58 -30.47
CA MET A 1 -10.98 -11.78 -30.39
C MET A 1 -10.23 -13.11 -30.29
N PRO A 2 -9.13 -13.42 -31.05
CA PRO A 2 -8.45 -14.71 -30.89
C PRO A 2 -7.71 -14.87 -29.55
N LEU A 3 -7.14 -13.79 -29.01
CA LEU A 3 -6.39 -13.81 -27.76
C LEU A 3 -7.28 -14.13 -26.54
N VAL A 4 -8.54 -13.70 -26.56
CA VAL A 4 -9.54 -14.06 -25.54
C VAL A 4 -9.85 -15.56 -25.62
N ASN A 5 -10.01 -16.11 -26.81
CA ASN A 5 -10.27 -17.55 -27.00
C ASN A 5 -9.09 -18.44 -26.56
N TYR A 6 -7.85 -18.00 -26.77
CA TYR A 6 -6.66 -18.70 -26.25
C TYR A 6 -6.60 -18.64 -24.72
N LEU A 7 -6.88 -17.46 -24.14
CA LEU A 7 -6.92 -17.31 -22.68
C LEU A 7 -8.04 -18.15 -22.06
N THR A 8 -9.22 -18.23 -22.67
CA THR A 8 -10.31 -19.07 -22.18
C THR A 8 -9.98 -20.56 -22.31
N ALA A 9 -9.37 -20.99 -23.41
CA ALA A 9 -8.94 -22.39 -23.58
C ALA A 9 -7.86 -22.78 -22.56
N VAL A 10 -6.89 -21.91 -22.33
CA VAL A 10 -5.87 -22.10 -21.28
C VAL A 10 -6.53 -22.10 -19.90
N PHE A 11 -7.49 -21.20 -19.65
CA PHE A 11 -8.19 -21.12 -18.37
C PHE A 11 -9.08 -22.35 -18.12
N GLU A 12 -9.75 -22.91 -19.13
CA GLU A 12 -10.52 -24.17 -19.01
C GLU A 12 -9.63 -25.38 -18.72
N VAL A 13 -8.43 -25.43 -19.29
CA VAL A 13 -7.45 -26.49 -18.99
C VAL A 13 -6.93 -26.37 -17.56
N ILE A 14 -6.73 -25.14 -17.08
CA ILE A 14 -6.21 -24.86 -15.73
C ILE A 14 -7.31 -24.97 -14.67
N TRP A 15 -8.55 -24.64 -15.00
CA TRP A 15 -9.67 -24.66 -14.07
C TRP A 15 -10.36 -26.03 -14.09
N GLN A 16 -9.75 -27.00 -13.42
CA GLN A 16 -10.48 -28.19 -13.01
C GLN A 16 -11.29 -27.82 -11.78
N ASN A 17 -12.58 -28.15 -11.74
CA ASN A 17 -13.56 -27.73 -10.71
C ASN A 17 -13.32 -28.41 -9.34
N ASN A 18 -12.07 -28.38 -8.87
CA ASN A 18 -11.60 -28.94 -7.64
C ASN A 18 -11.69 -27.91 -6.51
N ILE A 19 -11.84 -28.41 -5.29
CA ILE A 19 -12.04 -27.60 -4.09
C ILE A 19 -10.88 -26.61 -3.84
N PHE A 20 -9.67 -26.95 -4.31
CA PHE A 20 -8.46 -26.14 -4.20
C PHE A 20 -8.54 -24.82 -4.98
N HIS A 21 -9.16 -24.82 -6.16
CA HIS A 21 -9.33 -23.63 -6.99
C HIS A 21 -10.27 -22.61 -6.33
N TRP A 22 -11.37 -23.09 -5.76
CA TRP A 22 -12.32 -22.26 -5.02
C TRP A 22 -11.70 -21.69 -3.74
N MET A 23 -10.96 -22.50 -2.97
CA MET A 23 -10.26 -22.02 -1.78
C MET A 23 -9.24 -20.91 -2.11
N ALA A 24 -8.44 -21.12 -3.15
CA ALA A 24 -7.44 -20.14 -3.57
C ALA A 24 -8.08 -18.85 -4.13
N LEU A 25 -9.20 -18.96 -4.86
CA LEU A 25 -9.94 -17.79 -5.35
C LEU A 25 -10.54 -16.99 -4.19
N ILE A 26 -11.22 -17.64 -3.24
CA ILE A 26 -11.79 -16.97 -2.06
C ILE A 26 -10.69 -16.25 -1.28
N LEU A 27 -9.57 -16.94 -1.03
CA LEU A 27 -8.42 -16.37 -0.33
C LEU A 27 -7.85 -15.15 -1.07
N LEU A 28 -7.71 -15.23 -2.39
CA LEU A 28 -7.26 -14.11 -3.21
C LEU A 28 -8.24 -12.94 -3.16
N CYS A 29 -9.55 -13.19 -3.28
CA CYS A 29 -10.57 -12.14 -3.22
C CYS A 29 -10.57 -11.43 -1.87
N VAL A 30 -10.52 -12.17 -0.76
CA VAL A 30 -10.45 -11.59 0.60
C VAL A 30 -9.19 -10.76 0.78
N ALA A 31 -8.04 -11.26 0.32
CA ALA A 31 -6.78 -10.54 0.44
C ALA A 31 -6.75 -9.27 -0.42
N VAL A 32 -7.24 -9.33 -1.66
CA VAL A 32 -7.34 -8.15 -2.55
C VAL A 32 -8.30 -7.12 -1.95
N TRP A 33 -9.43 -7.55 -1.40
CA TRP A 33 -10.37 -6.66 -0.72
C TRP A 33 -9.75 -6.00 0.52
N GLY A 34 -9.00 -6.77 1.33
CA GLY A 34 -8.26 -6.28 2.49
C GLY A 34 -7.23 -5.21 2.11
N GLU A 35 -6.45 -5.45 1.07
CA GLU A 35 -5.48 -4.46 0.56
C GLU A 35 -6.16 -3.23 -0.03
N TYR A 36 -7.23 -3.41 -0.80
CA TYR A 36 -7.97 -2.30 -1.39
C TYR A 36 -8.54 -1.36 -0.32
N THR A 37 -9.18 -1.92 0.72
CA THR A 37 -9.74 -1.13 1.83
C THR A 37 -8.65 -0.45 2.65
N ALA A 38 -7.50 -1.11 2.88
CA ALA A 38 -6.37 -0.51 3.57
C ALA A 38 -5.78 0.68 2.78
N VAL A 39 -5.61 0.52 1.47
CA VAL A 39 -5.13 1.60 0.58
C VAL A 39 -6.11 2.76 0.54
N LYS A 40 -7.42 2.49 0.46
CA LYS A 40 -8.45 3.53 0.43
C LYS A 40 -8.48 4.35 1.71
N LYS A 41 -8.49 3.70 2.89
CA LYS A 41 -8.41 4.39 4.19
C LYS A 41 -7.15 5.24 4.32
N TYR A 42 -6.02 4.72 3.84
CA TYR A 42 -4.76 5.48 3.82
C TYR A 42 -4.84 6.71 2.93
N GLN A 43 -5.45 6.61 1.74
CA GLN A 43 -5.64 7.75 0.84
C GLN A 43 -6.55 8.82 1.44
N GLU A 44 -7.65 8.44 2.08
CA GLU A 44 -8.57 9.37 2.74
C GLU A 44 -7.87 10.12 3.88
N TYR A 45 -7.13 9.39 4.73
CA TYR A 45 -6.31 9.98 5.80
C TYR A 45 -5.29 10.99 5.25
N VAL A 46 -4.56 10.61 4.21
CA VAL A 46 -3.54 11.47 3.59
C VAL A 46 -4.19 12.70 2.96
N LYS A 47 -5.33 12.56 2.26
CA LYS A 47 -6.03 13.69 1.64
C LYS A 47 -6.53 14.69 2.68
N ALA A 48 -7.07 14.21 3.81
CA ALA A 48 -7.56 15.06 4.89
C ALA A 48 -6.43 15.89 5.53
N LYS A 49 -5.33 15.23 5.96
CA LYS A 49 -4.21 15.92 6.64
C LYS A 49 -3.33 16.72 5.67
N SER A 50 -3.33 16.38 4.37
CA SER A 50 -2.68 17.17 3.33
C SER A 50 -3.34 18.52 3.12
N ARG A 51 -4.68 18.61 3.23
CA ARG A 51 -5.41 19.86 3.02
C ARG A 51 -5.08 20.89 4.11
N SER A 52 -5.10 20.51 5.38
CA SER A 52 -4.74 21.41 6.48
C SER A 52 -3.29 21.88 6.38
N THR A 53 -2.38 20.98 6.01
CA THR A 53 -0.97 21.33 5.79
C THR A 53 -0.80 22.30 4.62
N ALA A 54 -1.57 22.14 3.54
CA ALA A 54 -1.54 23.05 2.39
C ALA A 54 -2.02 24.46 2.75
N GLU A 55 -3.15 24.55 3.44
CA GLU A 55 -3.74 25.82 3.88
C GLU A 55 -2.79 26.55 4.85
N ALA A 56 -2.13 25.83 5.76
CA ALA A 56 -1.13 26.42 6.65
C ALA A 56 0.10 26.95 5.90
N ILE A 57 0.64 26.20 4.95
CA ILE A 57 1.80 26.65 4.17
C ILE A 57 1.45 27.85 3.28
N ASP A 58 0.27 27.86 2.66
CA ASP A 58 -0.18 28.98 1.81
C ASP A 58 -0.31 30.27 2.61
N TYR A 59 -0.93 30.18 3.80
CA TYR A 59 -1.02 31.31 4.73
C TYR A 59 0.37 31.82 5.16
N LEU A 60 1.28 30.93 5.54
CA LEU A 60 2.65 31.31 5.92
C LEU A 60 3.42 31.98 4.78
N ASN A 61 3.29 31.46 3.55
CA ASN A 61 3.94 32.05 2.38
C ASN A 61 3.38 33.43 2.06
N SER A 62 2.08 33.66 2.25
CA SER A 62 1.47 34.99 2.05
C SER A 62 2.02 36.06 3.01
N LYS A 63 2.60 35.64 4.13
CA LYS A 63 3.14 36.50 5.20
C LYS A 63 4.66 36.58 5.19
N LEU A 64 5.33 35.81 4.33
CA LEU A 64 6.78 35.76 4.25
C LEU A 64 7.27 36.81 3.25
N GLU A 65 7.68 37.98 3.75
CA GLU A 65 8.37 38.98 2.93
C GLU A 65 9.87 38.65 2.82
N SER A 66 10.47 38.89 1.65
CA SER A 66 11.89 38.62 1.42
C SER A 66 12.75 39.54 2.29
N GLY A 67 13.45 38.97 3.27
CA GLY A 67 14.39 39.69 4.13
C GLY A 67 13.93 39.89 5.57
N THR A 68 12.78 39.34 6.00
CA THR A 68 12.37 39.41 7.40
C THR A 68 13.29 38.56 8.29
N ILE A 69 13.92 39.21 9.28
CA ILE A 69 14.75 38.58 10.31
C ILE A 69 14.11 38.94 11.66
N GLY A 70 13.74 37.94 12.47
CA GLY A 70 13.12 38.18 13.77
C GLY A 70 11.92 37.27 14.04
N SER A 71 10.83 37.83 14.57
CA SER A 71 9.60 37.09 14.88
C SER A 71 8.40 37.73 14.21
N ILE A 72 7.53 36.92 13.60
CA ILE A 72 6.25 37.37 13.04
C ILE A 72 5.12 36.92 13.96
N GLU A 73 4.16 37.82 14.19
CA GLU A 73 2.89 37.52 14.86
C GLU A 73 1.83 37.20 13.80
N LEU A 74 1.38 35.96 13.76
CA LEU A 74 0.24 35.51 12.96
C LEU A 74 -1.03 35.80 13.76
N ARG A 75 -2.06 36.40 13.14
CA ARG A 75 -3.26 36.86 13.86
C ARG A 75 -4.54 36.26 13.30
N GLN A 76 -5.46 35.92 14.21
CA GLN A 76 -6.73 35.26 13.88
C GLN A 76 -7.61 36.02 12.89
N TRP A 77 -7.73 37.34 13.02
CA TRP A 77 -8.65 38.18 12.23
C TRP A 77 -8.36 38.22 10.72
N GLU A 78 -7.21 37.70 10.30
CA GLU A 78 -6.83 37.58 8.89
C GLU A 78 -7.45 36.35 8.22
N THR A 79 -8.05 35.43 8.99
CA THR A 79 -8.65 34.19 8.50
C THR A 79 -10.02 33.92 9.16
N PRO A 80 -10.90 33.13 8.52
CA PRO A 80 -12.15 32.70 9.15
C PRO A 80 -11.91 31.95 10.48
N ALA A 81 -12.74 32.19 11.50
CA ALA A 81 -12.52 31.68 12.86
C ALA A 81 -12.44 30.15 12.96
N ASN A 82 -13.18 29.42 12.12
CA ASN A 82 -13.12 27.96 12.04
C ASN A 82 -11.79 27.45 11.46
N THR A 83 -11.25 28.14 10.46
CA THR A 83 -9.96 27.82 9.84
C THR A 83 -8.81 28.14 10.78
N TRP A 84 -8.89 29.23 11.55
CA TRP A 84 -7.85 29.62 12.51
C TRP A 84 -7.55 28.53 13.55
N THR A 85 -8.58 27.89 14.11
CA THR A 85 -8.37 26.82 15.10
C THR A 85 -7.58 25.63 14.54
N LEU A 86 -7.84 25.25 13.27
CA LEU A 86 -7.10 24.19 12.58
C LEU A 86 -5.67 24.59 12.23
N LEU A 87 -5.47 25.86 11.89
CA LEU A 87 -4.15 26.43 11.62
C LEU A 87 -3.32 26.52 12.91
N LEU A 88 -3.91 26.98 14.01
CA LEU A 88 -3.28 27.09 15.31
C LEU A 88 -2.83 25.73 15.84
N ASP A 89 -3.68 24.71 15.70
CA ASP A 89 -3.35 23.31 16.03
C ASP A 89 -2.12 22.86 15.23
N TRP A 90 -2.13 23.07 13.91
CA TRP A 90 -0.99 22.74 13.04
C TRP A 90 0.29 23.54 13.38
N PHE A 91 0.17 24.84 13.68
CA PHE A 91 1.31 25.70 14.06
C PHE A 91 1.93 25.22 15.36
N SER A 92 1.12 24.91 16.37
CA SER A 92 1.61 24.43 17.67
C SER A 92 2.28 23.05 17.56
N GLU A 93 1.81 22.18 16.66
CA GLU A 93 2.38 20.85 16.43
C GLU A 93 3.71 20.91 15.63
N HIS A 94 3.88 21.89 14.74
CA HIS A 94 4.98 21.85 13.75
C HIS A 94 5.93 23.08 13.74
N LEU A 95 5.50 24.29 14.12
CA LEU A 95 6.31 25.51 14.06
C LEU A 95 6.93 25.86 15.41
N ALA A 96 8.14 26.41 15.39
CA ALA A 96 8.78 26.97 16.58
C ALA A 96 8.20 28.33 16.95
N GLY A 97 7.44 28.38 18.05
CA GLY A 97 6.76 29.61 18.49
C GLY A 97 6.01 29.48 19.81
N GLU A 98 5.33 30.56 20.18
CA GLU A 98 4.50 30.65 21.38
C GLU A 98 3.11 31.19 21.02
N ILE A 99 2.08 30.67 21.71
CA ILE A 99 0.71 31.16 21.59
C ILE A 99 0.59 32.43 22.45
N ILE A 100 0.12 33.52 21.84
CA ILE A 100 -0.07 34.81 22.49
C ILE A 100 -1.57 35.14 22.53
N ALA A 101 -1.97 36.00 23.48
CA ALA A 101 -3.34 36.50 23.60
C ALA A 101 -4.39 35.38 23.73
N GLY A 102 -4.10 34.35 24.52
CA GLY A 102 -5.07 33.27 24.82
C GLY A 102 -5.48 32.40 23.61
N GLY A 103 -4.77 32.46 22.49
CA GLY A 103 -5.07 31.68 21.27
C GLY A 103 -5.39 32.53 20.03
N GLU A 104 -5.49 33.85 20.16
CA GLU A 104 -5.83 34.75 19.06
C GLU A 104 -4.62 35.11 18.17
N ALA A 105 -3.39 34.87 18.66
CA ALA A 105 -2.17 35.10 17.90
C ALA A 105 -1.11 34.02 18.13
N TYR A 106 -0.29 33.76 17.11
CA TYR A 106 0.85 32.84 17.18
C TYR A 106 2.13 33.56 16.78
N LYS A 107 3.12 33.60 17.68
CA LYS A 107 4.41 34.22 17.40
C LYS A 107 5.41 33.15 16.98
N THR A 108 5.85 33.23 15.74
CA THR A 108 6.81 32.29 15.16
C THR A 108 8.16 32.97 14.93
N GLN A 109 9.26 32.20 15.08
CA GLN A 109 10.61 32.68 14.81
C GLN A 109 10.99 32.46 13.34
N ILE A 110 11.52 33.50 12.71
CA ILE A 110 12.03 33.48 11.34
C ILE A 110 13.53 33.70 11.37
N LYS A 111 14.25 32.75 10.77
CA LYS A 111 15.70 32.84 10.55
C LYS A 111 15.95 32.88 9.05
N SER A 112 16.67 33.93 8.60
CA SER A 112 17.08 34.08 7.20
C SER A 112 15.93 33.98 6.19
N GLY A 113 14.78 34.59 6.49
CA GLY A 113 13.61 34.56 5.61
C GLY A 113 12.93 33.19 5.50
N ARG A 114 13.07 32.32 6.51
CA ARG A 114 12.40 31.00 6.57
C ARG A 114 11.84 30.72 7.95
N PHE A 115 10.73 30.00 7.98
CA PHE A 115 10.10 29.55 9.22
C PHE A 115 10.89 28.41 9.85
N VAL A 116 11.02 28.45 11.18
CA VAL A 116 11.66 27.39 11.94
C VAL A 116 10.62 26.33 12.33
N LEU A 117 10.86 25.07 11.95
CA LEU A 117 10.01 23.94 12.32
C LEU A 117 10.60 23.18 13.51
N PHE A 118 9.75 22.74 14.44
CA PHE A 118 10.12 21.80 15.51
C PHE A 118 10.21 20.37 14.98
N GLN A 119 9.24 19.95 14.18
CA GLN A 119 9.14 18.59 13.66
C GLN A 119 8.59 18.57 12.24
N TYR A 120 9.10 17.66 11.41
CA TYR A 120 8.50 17.40 10.10
C TYR A 120 7.07 16.85 10.27
N PRO A 121 6.09 17.34 9.49
CA PRO A 121 4.76 16.78 9.53
C PRO A 121 4.79 15.28 9.30
N THR A 122 4.07 14.57 10.17
CA THR A 122 4.05 13.09 10.22
C THR A 122 3.64 12.44 8.89
N ILE A 123 3.00 13.19 8.00
CA ILE A 123 2.68 12.74 6.64
C ILE A 123 3.90 12.52 5.74
N LEU A 124 5.01 13.23 6.02
CA LEU A 124 6.27 13.12 5.29
C LEU A 124 7.21 12.08 5.91
N THR A 125 7.15 11.88 7.23
CA THR A 125 8.00 10.93 7.95
C THR A 125 7.40 9.53 8.03
N ARG A 126 6.07 9.40 7.94
CA ARG A 126 5.40 8.09 7.97
C ARG A 126 5.66 7.35 6.66
N SER A 127 6.56 6.37 6.72
CA SER A 127 6.72 5.38 5.65
C SER A 127 5.35 4.73 5.38
N ALA A 128 5.00 4.57 4.10
CA ALA A 128 3.74 3.96 3.70
C ALA A 128 3.52 2.66 4.51
N PRO A 129 2.35 2.49 5.15
CA PRO A 129 2.11 1.37 6.06
C PRO A 129 2.45 0.06 5.35
N ARG A 130 3.22 -0.80 6.03
CA ARG A 130 3.51 -2.12 5.48
C ARG A 130 2.19 -2.87 5.36
N SER A 131 1.89 -3.32 4.15
CA SER A 131 0.75 -4.20 3.87
C SER A 131 0.77 -5.38 4.86
N GLN A 132 -0.34 -5.57 5.57
CA GLN A 132 -0.49 -6.67 6.52
C GLN A 132 -0.62 -8.01 5.80
N TRP A 133 -0.95 -8.00 4.51
CA TRP A 133 -1.27 -9.20 3.72
C TRP A 133 -0.07 -9.77 2.96
N ARG A 134 1.16 -9.36 3.27
CA ARG A 134 2.39 -9.82 2.59
C ARG A 134 2.62 -11.34 2.68
N PHE A 135 1.98 -12.02 3.62
CA PHE A 135 2.09 -13.47 3.80
C PHE A 135 1.16 -14.27 2.87
N VAL A 136 0.14 -13.63 2.28
CA VAL A 136 -0.84 -14.29 1.40
C VAL A 136 -0.19 -14.96 0.19
N PRO A 137 0.75 -14.33 -0.56
CA PRO A 137 1.49 -15.00 -1.64
C PRO A 137 2.08 -16.35 -1.24
N SER A 138 2.66 -16.43 -0.03
CA SER A 138 3.27 -17.65 0.49
C SER A 138 2.24 -18.73 0.80
N ILE A 139 1.07 -18.34 1.33
CA ILE A 139 -0.04 -19.27 1.56
C ILE A 139 -0.58 -19.80 0.23
N LEU A 140 -0.74 -18.94 -0.79
CA LEU A 140 -1.21 -19.35 -2.13
C LEU A 140 -0.26 -20.36 -2.78
N ILE A 141 1.05 -20.14 -2.67
CA ILE A 141 2.07 -21.08 -3.16
C ILE A 141 1.98 -22.40 -2.39
N SER A 142 1.89 -22.33 -1.06
CA SER A 142 1.80 -23.53 -0.20
C SER A 142 0.54 -24.35 -0.50
N LEU A 143 -0.60 -23.68 -0.77
CA LEU A 143 -1.84 -24.32 -1.15
C LEU A 143 -1.73 -24.99 -2.53
N GLY A 144 -1.02 -24.38 -3.48
CA GLY A 144 -0.70 -25.00 -4.78
C GLY A 144 0.17 -26.25 -4.65
N VAL A 145 1.20 -26.20 -3.80
CA VAL A 145 2.04 -27.36 -3.47
C VAL A 145 1.20 -28.47 -2.81
N LEU A 146 0.32 -28.12 -1.88
CA LEU A 146 -0.58 -29.08 -1.23
C LEU A 146 -1.56 -29.73 -2.22
N GLY A 147 -2.11 -28.94 -3.16
CA GLY A 147 -2.93 -29.46 -4.26
C GLY A 147 -2.16 -30.39 -5.20
N THR A 148 -0.87 -30.15 -5.38
CA THR A 148 0.02 -31.01 -6.19
C THR A 148 0.18 -32.39 -5.55
N PHE A 149 0.45 -32.42 -4.23
CA PHE A 149 0.51 -33.67 -3.49
C PHE A 149 -0.82 -34.41 -3.51
N TYR A 150 -1.94 -33.69 -3.34
CA TYR A 150 -3.26 -34.29 -3.40
C TYR A 150 -3.56 -34.92 -4.77
N GLY A 151 -3.30 -34.20 -5.87
CA GLY A 151 -3.56 -34.70 -7.23
C GLY A 151 -2.74 -35.94 -7.58
N ILE A 152 -1.47 -35.98 -7.18
CA ILE A 152 -0.62 -37.17 -7.33
C ILE A 152 -1.14 -38.32 -6.47
N GLN A 153 -1.49 -38.05 -5.21
CA GLN A 153 -2.02 -39.06 -4.30
C GLN A 153 -3.29 -39.71 -4.85
N THR A 154 -4.25 -38.92 -5.33
CA THR A 154 -5.49 -39.44 -5.94
C THR A 154 -5.23 -40.16 -7.26
N GLY A 155 -4.24 -39.71 -8.05
CA GLY A 155 -3.84 -40.39 -9.28
C GLY A 155 -3.23 -41.77 -9.04
N LEU A 156 -2.47 -41.94 -7.96
CA LEU A 156 -1.83 -43.21 -7.58
C LEU A 156 -2.77 -44.17 -6.84
N GLN A 157 -3.68 -43.66 -6.00
CA GLN A 157 -4.62 -44.49 -5.23
C GLN A 157 -5.58 -45.30 -6.10
N ASN A 158 -5.88 -44.83 -7.30
CA ASN A 158 -6.78 -45.50 -8.24
C ASN A 158 -6.05 -46.48 -9.18
N VAL A 159 -4.73 -46.61 -9.08
CA VAL A 159 -3.93 -47.53 -9.89
C VAL A 159 -3.64 -48.79 -9.09
N SER A 160 -4.32 -49.88 -9.44
CA SER A 160 -4.10 -51.21 -8.87
C SER A 160 -2.80 -51.81 -9.40
N LEU A 161 -1.66 -51.44 -8.80
CA LEU A 161 -0.33 -51.96 -9.17
C LEU A 161 -0.16 -53.48 -8.96
N GLY A 162 -1.12 -54.16 -8.31
CA GLY A 162 -1.12 -55.61 -8.08
C GLY A 162 -1.67 -56.46 -9.24
N GLY A 163 -2.36 -55.86 -10.22
CA GLY A 163 -3.07 -56.56 -11.31
C GLY A 163 -2.47 -56.40 -12.72
N LEU A 164 -1.22 -55.92 -12.83
CA LEU A 164 -0.57 -55.54 -14.11
C LEU A 164 -0.24 -56.71 -15.07
N GLN A 165 -0.89 -57.87 -14.92
CA GLN A 165 -0.67 -59.07 -15.73
C GLN A 165 -1.47 -59.03 -17.04
N ASP A 166 -2.52 -58.21 -17.13
CA ASP A 166 -3.36 -58.07 -18.31
C ASP A 166 -3.29 -56.65 -18.92
N THR A 167 -2.97 -56.58 -20.22
CA THR A 167 -2.92 -55.33 -21.02
C THR A 167 -4.24 -54.54 -20.97
N LYS A 168 -5.35 -55.22 -20.68
CA LYS A 168 -6.70 -54.63 -20.60
C LYS A 168 -6.90 -53.71 -19.40
N GLU A 169 -6.16 -53.91 -18.30
CA GLU A 169 -6.22 -53.06 -17.09
C GLU A 169 -5.14 -51.95 -17.07
N LEU A 170 -4.16 -52.02 -17.96
CA LEU A 170 -3.07 -51.05 -18.05
C LEU A 170 -3.52 -49.69 -18.61
N LEU A 171 -4.33 -49.73 -19.68
CA LEU A 171 -4.86 -48.52 -20.35
C LEU A 171 -5.68 -47.61 -19.41
N PRO A 172 -6.68 -48.11 -18.65
CA PRO A 172 -7.42 -47.27 -17.72
C PRO A 172 -6.54 -46.73 -16.58
N SER A 173 -5.59 -47.53 -16.10
CA SER A 173 -4.63 -47.10 -15.05
C SER A 173 -3.78 -45.91 -15.50
N ILE A 174 -3.29 -45.92 -16.74
CA ILE A 174 -2.53 -44.79 -17.33
C ILE A 174 -3.41 -43.54 -17.43
N SER A 175 -4.68 -43.68 -17.83
CA SER A 175 -5.61 -42.56 -17.93
C SER A 175 -5.83 -41.89 -16.58
N THR A 176 -6.06 -42.66 -15.52
CA THR A 176 -6.30 -42.12 -14.18
C THR A 176 -5.05 -41.46 -13.60
N LEU A 177 -3.88 -42.03 -13.85
CA LEU A 177 -2.61 -41.40 -13.49
C LEU A 177 -2.40 -40.06 -14.22
N LEU A 178 -2.73 -40.01 -15.52
CA LEU A 178 -2.65 -38.79 -16.33
C LEU A 178 -3.58 -37.70 -15.78
N GLU A 179 -4.77 -38.08 -15.31
CA GLU A 179 -5.75 -37.16 -14.74
C GLU A 179 -5.29 -36.58 -13.38
N GLY A 180 -4.70 -37.41 -12.52
CA GLY A 180 -4.08 -36.97 -11.27
C GLY A 180 -2.91 -36.00 -11.51
N MET A 181 -2.06 -36.30 -12.50
CA MET A 181 -0.96 -35.42 -12.90
C MET A 181 -1.46 -34.09 -13.49
N LYS A 182 -2.53 -34.11 -14.30
CA LYS A 182 -3.18 -32.90 -14.81
C LYS A 182 -3.71 -32.02 -13.68
N THR A 183 -4.35 -32.63 -12.68
CA THR A 183 -4.84 -31.93 -11.49
C THR A 183 -3.67 -31.30 -10.69
N ALA A 184 -2.59 -32.04 -10.50
CA ALA A 184 -1.42 -31.58 -9.78
C ALA A 184 -0.74 -30.38 -10.47
N PHE A 185 -0.59 -30.43 -11.79
CA PHE A 185 -0.06 -29.31 -12.57
C PHE A 185 -0.98 -28.08 -12.52
N SER A 186 -2.28 -28.30 -12.68
CA SER A 186 -3.32 -27.25 -12.62
C SER A 186 -3.30 -26.48 -11.29
N THR A 187 -3.25 -27.19 -10.16
CA THR A 187 -3.23 -26.55 -8.82
C THR A 187 -1.95 -25.78 -8.54
N SER A 188 -0.79 -26.28 -8.98
CA SER A 188 0.49 -25.55 -8.91
C SER A 188 0.47 -24.25 -9.71
N LEU A 189 -0.03 -24.30 -10.96
CA LEU A 189 -0.11 -23.12 -11.82
C LEU A 189 -1.08 -22.09 -11.25
N MET A 190 -2.18 -22.54 -10.66
CA MET A 190 -3.15 -21.68 -9.98
C MET A 190 -2.51 -21.00 -8.76
N GLY A 191 -1.80 -21.74 -7.90
CA GLY A 191 -1.13 -21.18 -6.71
C GLY A 191 -0.04 -20.16 -7.04
N LEU A 192 0.80 -20.44 -8.04
CA LEU A 192 1.84 -19.50 -8.48
C LEU A 192 1.26 -18.31 -9.24
N GLY A 193 0.28 -18.55 -10.13
CA GLY A 193 -0.38 -17.50 -10.90
C GLY A 193 -1.13 -16.51 -10.03
N SER A 194 -1.96 -17.02 -9.11
CA SER A 194 -2.69 -16.20 -8.13
C SER A 194 -1.75 -15.43 -7.21
N SER A 195 -0.65 -16.05 -6.76
CA SER A 195 0.38 -15.40 -5.94
C SER A 195 1.07 -14.25 -6.67
N SER A 196 1.44 -14.47 -7.93
CA SER A 196 2.05 -13.43 -8.79
C SER A 196 1.11 -12.24 -9.00
N VAL A 197 -0.17 -12.50 -9.31
CA VAL A 197 -1.19 -11.46 -9.45
C VAL A 197 -1.32 -10.67 -8.15
N PHE A 198 -1.36 -11.34 -6.99
CA PHE A 198 -1.47 -10.66 -5.71
C PHE A 198 -0.24 -9.80 -5.38
N ILE A 199 0.97 -10.28 -5.67
CA ILE A 199 2.20 -9.47 -5.53
C ILE A 199 2.14 -8.23 -6.42
N MET A 200 1.63 -8.36 -7.65
CA MET A 200 1.45 -7.22 -8.55
C MET A 200 0.42 -6.21 -8.00
N VAL A 201 -0.68 -6.69 -7.39
CA VAL A 201 -1.65 -5.83 -6.70
C VAL A 201 -1.02 -5.10 -5.52
N LEU A 202 -0.20 -5.78 -4.71
CA LEU A 202 0.55 -5.17 -3.61
C LEU A 202 1.51 -4.08 -4.11
N ALA A 203 2.23 -4.36 -5.20
CA ALA A 203 3.14 -3.40 -5.82
C ALA A 203 2.39 -2.18 -6.34
N TRP A 204 1.23 -2.37 -6.98
CA TRP A 204 0.37 -1.29 -7.43
C TRP A 204 -0.14 -0.44 -6.25
N GLY A 205 -0.70 -1.08 -5.22
CA GLY A 205 -1.20 -0.40 -4.02
C GLY A 205 -0.14 0.49 -3.38
N ARG A 206 1.10 -0.01 -3.26
CA ARG A 206 2.24 0.76 -2.75
C ARG A 206 2.62 1.94 -3.64
N SER A 207 2.59 1.79 -4.95
CA SER A 207 2.87 2.88 -5.90
C SER A 207 1.80 3.97 -5.81
N ARG A 208 0.53 3.58 -5.69
CA ARG A 208 -0.58 4.53 -5.54
C ARG A 208 -0.53 5.27 -4.20
N ALA A 209 -0.19 4.58 -3.11
CA ALA A 209 0.00 5.19 -1.80
C ALA A 209 1.16 6.21 -1.75
N ARG A 210 2.22 6.00 -2.54
CA ARG A 210 3.36 6.93 -2.62
C ARG A 210 3.13 8.12 -3.55
N GLY A 211 2.22 8.01 -4.52
CA GLY A 211 2.09 8.98 -5.62
C GLY A 211 1.20 10.21 -5.36
N LEU A 212 0.36 10.22 -4.33
CA LEU A 212 -0.83 11.10 -4.36
C LEU A 212 -0.66 12.54 -3.81
N PRO A 213 0.15 12.84 -2.77
CA PRO A 213 0.57 14.25 -2.55
C PRO A 213 1.93 14.47 -1.84
N ILE A 214 2.52 13.44 -1.23
CA ILE A 214 3.65 13.58 -0.28
C ILE A 214 4.88 14.21 -0.93
N GLN A 215 5.19 13.87 -2.19
CA GLN A 215 6.36 14.43 -2.87
C GLN A 215 6.20 15.91 -3.22
N PHE A 216 4.97 16.34 -3.53
CA PHE A 216 4.67 17.75 -3.78
C PHE A 216 4.86 18.56 -2.50
N PHE A 217 4.27 18.11 -1.38
CA PHE A 217 4.44 18.78 -0.08
C PHE A 217 5.87 18.73 0.45
N ALA A 218 6.59 17.62 0.25
CA ALA A 218 7.99 17.53 0.63
C ALA A 218 8.86 18.57 -0.09
N ARG A 219 8.56 18.87 -1.36
CA ARG A 219 9.22 19.95 -2.11
C ARG A 219 8.83 21.32 -1.59
N GLN A 220 7.54 21.56 -1.35
CA GLN A 220 7.00 22.84 -0.86
C GLN A 220 7.57 23.22 0.52
N ILE A 221 7.62 22.27 1.45
CA ILE A 221 8.17 22.51 2.79
C ILE A 221 9.68 22.75 2.72
N ARG A 222 10.40 22.00 1.87
CA ARG A 222 11.84 22.16 1.70
C ARG A 222 12.23 23.54 1.14
N SER A 223 11.43 24.13 0.26
CA SER A 223 11.76 25.44 -0.30
C SER A 223 11.59 26.59 0.69
N ASN A 224 10.67 26.47 1.67
CA ASN A 224 10.20 27.63 2.44
C ASN A 224 10.42 27.53 3.97
N CYS A 225 10.83 26.37 4.50
CA CYS A 225 11.03 26.17 5.94
C CYS A 225 12.42 25.61 6.25
N GLN A 226 13.01 26.07 7.37
CA GLN A 226 14.31 25.61 7.87
C GLN A 226 14.11 24.80 9.15
N ILE A 227 14.78 23.66 9.28
CA ILE A 227 14.73 22.84 10.50
C ILE A 227 15.92 23.19 11.37
N THR A 228 15.66 23.58 12.62
CA THR A 228 16.71 23.81 13.60
C THR A 228 17.08 22.49 14.24
N ASN A 229 18.34 22.08 14.12
CA ASN A 229 18.85 20.88 14.75
C ASN A 229 19.46 21.28 16.10
N SER A 230 18.76 21.03 17.21
CA SER A 230 19.41 20.99 18.52
C SER A 230 20.26 19.72 18.59
N GLY A 231 21.47 19.81 18.02
CA GLY A 231 22.53 18.81 18.16
C GLY A 231 23.02 18.20 16.84
N THR A 232 23.90 18.91 16.14
CA THR A 232 24.90 18.35 15.20
C THR A 232 24.39 17.45 14.05
N THR A 233 23.70 18.02 13.07
CA THR A 233 23.99 17.81 11.63
C THR A 233 23.24 18.86 10.85
N ILE A 234 23.97 19.75 10.18
CA ILE A 234 23.42 20.95 9.57
C ILE A 234 22.98 20.61 8.14
N PHE A 235 21.67 20.50 7.92
CA PHE A 235 21.11 20.46 6.56
C PHE A 235 20.49 21.82 6.26
N TRP A 236 21.29 22.64 5.60
CA TRP A 236 20.89 23.91 5.02
C TRP A 236 20.00 23.64 3.80
N CYS A 237 18.88 24.35 3.71
CA CYS A 237 18.49 24.92 2.43
C CYS A 237 18.79 26.39 2.49
#